data_AF-A0A7X4EIE3-F1
#
_entry.id   AF-A0A7X4EIE3-F1
#
_cell.length_a   1.000
_cell.length_b   1.000
_cell.length_c   1.000
_cell.angle_alpha   90.00
_cell.angle_beta   90.00
_cell.angle_gamma   90.00
#
_symmetry.space_group_name_H-M   'P 1'
#
loop_
_entity.id
_entity.type
_entity.pdbx_description
1 polymer ?
#
loop_
_entity_poly.entity_id
_entity_poly.type
_entity_poly.pdbx_seq_one_letter_code
_entity_poly.pdbx_strand_id
1 'polypeptide(L)'
;MSEAREAGSPDSGGPAGNVAEVPPAGPLCLTGRIQVEVDGEIVADTDDVALCRCGHSNNKPFCDGSHNRVGFSDQGVILGGRLVPGRDEPAEDDPVVIVCATDGPLLVRGPLTVVASDGETRQGTKGALCRCGASSTKPFCDGTHRETGFVSG
;
A
#
# COMPACT_ATOMS: atom_id res chain seq x y z
N MET A 1 -12.38 43.08 4.95
CA MET A 1 -11.52 42.35 5.90
C MET A 1 -11.99 40.91 5.84
N SER A 2 -11.12 40.06 5.31
CA SER A 2 -11.37 38.65 5.05
C SER A 2 -11.20 37.88 6.36
N GLU A 3 -12.19 37.09 6.75
CA GLU A 3 -12.04 36.13 7.85
C GLU A 3 -12.36 34.75 7.28
N ALA A 4 -11.31 34.11 6.76
CA ALA A 4 -11.32 32.68 6.50
C ALA A 4 -11.37 31.98 7.85
N ARG A 5 -12.47 31.27 8.10
CA ARG A 5 -12.60 30.41 9.28
C ARG A 5 -11.76 29.17 9.08
N GLU A 6 -10.78 29.02 9.96
CA GLU A 6 -9.93 27.85 10.11
C GLU A 6 -10.80 26.60 10.25
N ALA A 7 -10.73 25.71 9.26
CA ALA A 7 -11.25 24.36 9.38
C ALA A 7 -10.31 23.62 10.33
N GLY A 8 -10.69 23.53 11.59
CA GLY A 8 -10.04 22.67 12.56
C GLY A 8 -10.04 21.23 12.03
N SER A 9 -8.85 20.67 11.87
CA SER A 9 -8.65 19.26 11.59
C SER A 9 -9.32 18.43 12.67
N PRO A 10 -10.20 17.47 12.33
CA PRO A 10 -10.79 16.61 13.33
C PRO A 10 -9.70 15.75 13.98
N ASP A 11 -9.72 15.78 15.31
CA ASP A 11 -9.24 14.81 16.30
C ASP A 11 -8.44 13.61 15.76
N SER A 12 -7.17 13.55 16.15
CA SER A 12 -6.19 12.51 15.83
C SER A 12 -6.47 11.19 16.55
N GLY A 13 -7.62 10.58 16.27
CA GLY A 13 -7.87 9.16 16.49
C GLY A 13 -7.47 8.40 15.23
N GLY A 14 -6.17 8.23 15.00
CA GLY A 14 -5.69 7.37 13.91
C GLY A 14 -6.29 5.97 14.00
N PRO A 15 -6.45 5.23 12.89
CA PRO A 15 -6.94 3.86 12.96
C PRO A 15 -6.07 3.04 13.91
N ALA A 16 -6.68 2.19 14.74
CA ALA A 16 -5.93 1.28 15.60
C ALA A 16 -5.12 0.30 14.72
N GLY A 17 -3.80 0.49 14.67
CA GLY A 17 -2.86 -0.33 13.90
C GLY A 17 -2.59 0.17 12.46
N ASN A 18 -1.77 -0.58 11.73
CA ASN A 18 -1.36 -0.20 10.38
C ASN A 18 -2.44 -0.54 9.35
N VAL A 19 -2.79 0.42 8.50
CA VAL A 19 -3.83 0.29 7.47
C VAL A 19 -3.25 0.58 6.10
N ALA A 20 -3.68 -0.17 5.09
CA ALA A 20 -3.44 0.11 3.68
C ALA A 20 -4.79 0.31 2.96
N GLU A 21 -5.15 1.55 2.69
CA GLU A 21 -6.32 1.89 1.89
C GLU A 21 -6.03 1.69 0.39
N VAL A 22 -7.06 1.27 -0.34
CA VAL A 22 -6.98 1.01 -1.78
C VAL A 22 -7.95 1.91 -2.55
N PRO A 23 -7.63 3.20 -2.77
CA PRO A 23 -8.45 4.10 -3.56
C PRO A 23 -8.62 3.63 -5.02
N PRO A 24 -9.77 3.89 -5.67
CA PRO A 24 -9.98 3.59 -7.08
C PRO A 24 -8.97 4.36 -7.94
N ALA A 25 -8.39 3.71 -8.94
CA ALA A 25 -7.37 4.27 -9.84
C ALA A 25 -6.14 4.90 -9.12
N GLY A 26 -5.98 4.66 -7.81
CA GLY A 26 -5.01 5.33 -6.98
C GLY A 26 -3.85 4.44 -6.49
N PRO A 27 -2.91 5.04 -5.73
CA PRO A 27 -1.85 4.31 -5.05
C PRO A 27 -2.39 3.40 -3.93
N LEU A 28 -1.51 2.70 -3.23
CA LEU A 28 -1.80 2.15 -1.90
C LEU A 28 -1.47 3.24 -0.87
N CYS A 29 -2.45 3.69 -0.10
CA CYS A 29 -2.25 4.71 0.94
C CYS A 29 -2.10 4.01 2.29
N LEU A 30 -0.92 4.03 2.88
CA LEU A 30 -0.64 3.40 4.16
C LEU A 30 -0.60 4.44 5.28
N THR A 31 -1.16 4.08 6.44
CA THR A 31 -1.13 4.88 7.68
C THR A 31 -0.86 3.98 8.89
N GLY A 32 -0.21 4.51 9.92
CA GLY A 32 0.27 3.74 11.09
C GLY A 32 1.79 3.76 11.13
N ARG A 33 2.46 2.84 11.81
CA ARG A 33 3.93 2.79 11.83
C ARG A 33 4.46 2.02 10.62
N ILE A 34 4.92 2.73 9.60
CA ILE A 34 5.29 2.15 8.31
C ILE A 34 6.80 2.27 8.07
N GLN A 35 7.43 1.13 7.81
CA GLN A 35 8.80 1.07 7.30
C GLN A 35 8.80 0.56 5.86
N VAL A 36 9.50 1.25 4.95
CA VAL A 36 9.65 0.83 3.55
C VAL A 36 11.09 0.39 3.33
N GLU A 37 11.28 -0.87 2.99
CA GLU A 37 12.59 -1.48 2.73
C GLU A 37 12.82 -1.63 1.22
N VAL A 38 13.97 -1.19 0.73
CA VAL A 38 14.45 -1.39 -0.65
C VAL A 38 15.88 -1.91 -0.57
N ASP A 39 16.16 -3.04 -1.22
CA ASP A 39 17.48 -3.67 -1.26
C ASP A 39 18.14 -3.88 0.14
N GLY A 40 17.30 -4.15 1.15
CA GLY A 40 17.73 -4.39 2.54
C GLY A 40 17.95 -3.12 3.38
N GLU A 41 17.68 -1.94 2.84
CA GLU A 41 17.77 -0.66 3.54
C GLU A 41 16.38 -0.06 3.76
N ILE A 42 16.12 0.46 4.98
CA ILE A 42 14.90 1.22 5.27
C ILE A 42 15.05 2.61 4.68
N VAL A 43 14.33 2.86 3.58
CA VAL A 43 14.35 4.14 2.85
C VAL A 43 13.26 5.11 3.29
N ALA A 44 12.29 4.63 4.07
CA ALA A 44 11.30 5.45 4.76
C ALA A 44 10.87 4.79 6.07
N ASP A 45 10.76 5.59 7.13
CA ASP A 45 10.18 5.23 8.43
C ASP A 45 9.25 6.40 8.81
N THR A 46 7.94 6.18 8.70
CA THR A 46 6.93 7.25 8.63
C THR A 46 5.57 6.78 9.14
N ASP A 47 4.71 7.73 9.50
CA ASP A 47 3.35 7.47 9.93
C ASP A 47 2.34 7.32 8.77
N ASP A 48 2.74 7.80 7.58
CA ASP A 48 1.96 7.69 6.35
C ASP A 48 2.84 7.62 5.10
N VAL A 49 2.40 6.88 4.09
CA VAL A 49 3.07 6.77 2.78
C VAL A 49 2.12 6.34 1.67
N ALA A 50 2.29 6.90 0.47
CA ALA A 50 1.62 6.43 -0.74
C ALA A 50 2.56 5.60 -1.62
N LEU A 51 2.27 4.30 -1.78
CA LEU A 51 3.05 3.38 -2.60
C LEU A 51 2.44 3.20 -3.99
N CYS A 52 3.30 3.12 -5.01
CA CYS A 52 2.87 2.94 -6.38
C CYS A 52 2.14 1.61 -6.54
N ARG A 53 0.96 1.66 -7.15
CA ARG A 53 0.14 0.48 -7.50
C ARG A 53 -0.03 0.29 -9.01
N CYS A 54 0.22 1.36 -9.79
CA CYS A 54 0.02 1.35 -11.23
C CYS A 54 1.24 0.85 -12.03
N GLY A 55 2.41 0.69 -11.41
CA GLY A 55 3.65 0.26 -12.08
C GLY A 55 4.43 1.37 -12.80
N HIS A 56 3.89 2.59 -12.91
CA HIS A 56 4.47 3.63 -13.78
C HIS A 56 5.13 4.81 -13.04
N SER A 57 5.26 4.78 -11.72
CA SER A 57 5.93 5.86 -10.98
C SER A 57 7.40 6.01 -11.43
N ASN A 58 7.90 7.23 -11.47
CA ASN A 58 9.32 7.53 -11.67
C ASN A 58 10.09 7.63 -10.33
N ASN A 59 9.37 7.51 -9.21
CA ASN A 59 9.93 7.53 -7.87
C ASN A 59 9.55 6.24 -7.12
N LYS A 60 9.63 5.09 -7.81
CA LYS A 60 9.30 3.80 -7.18
C LYS A 60 10.20 3.56 -5.95
N PRO A 61 9.68 2.94 -4.88
CA PRO A 61 8.35 2.34 -4.73
C PRO A 61 7.21 3.33 -4.46
N PHE A 62 7.52 4.61 -4.26
CA PHE A 62 6.55 5.66 -3.92
C PHE A 62 5.69 6.08 -5.12
N CYS A 63 4.50 6.61 -4.83
CA CYS A 63 3.64 7.20 -5.84
C CYS A 63 4.08 8.63 -6.18
N ASP A 64 4.16 8.97 -7.47
CA ASP A 64 4.47 10.30 -8.00
C ASP A 64 3.29 10.92 -8.78
N GLY A 65 2.09 10.35 -8.67
CA GLY A 65 0.91 10.75 -9.44
C GLY A 65 0.83 10.18 -10.86
N SER A 66 1.77 9.33 -11.29
CA SER A 66 1.76 8.74 -12.65
C SER A 66 0.49 7.99 -13.01
N HIS A 67 -0.23 7.43 -12.03
CA HIS A 67 -1.49 6.71 -12.24
C HIS A 67 -2.53 7.54 -13.02
N ASN A 68 -2.56 8.86 -12.82
CA ASN A 68 -3.44 9.77 -13.57
C ASN A 68 -3.00 9.88 -15.04
N ARG A 69 -1.68 10.01 -15.27
CA ARG A 69 -1.11 10.22 -16.61
C ARG A 69 -1.26 8.99 -17.51
N VAL A 70 -1.13 7.80 -16.92
CA VAL A 70 -1.20 6.52 -17.65
C VAL A 70 -2.63 5.96 -17.71
N GLY A 71 -3.61 6.65 -17.14
CA GLY A 71 -5.00 6.18 -17.10
C GLY A 71 -5.15 4.84 -16.36
N PHE A 72 -4.45 4.68 -15.23
CA PHE A 72 -4.53 3.46 -14.44
C PHE A 72 -5.99 3.19 -14.05
N SER A 73 -6.51 2.03 -14.44
CA SER A 73 -7.90 1.65 -14.23
C SER A 73 -7.97 0.45 -13.28
N ASP A 74 -8.45 0.71 -12.08
CA ASP A 74 -8.74 -0.29 -11.06
C ASP A 74 -9.82 0.25 -10.13
N GLN A 75 -10.77 -0.59 -9.73
CA GLN A 75 -11.91 -0.16 -8.90
C GLN A 75 -11.56 0.01 -7.41
N GLY A 76 -10.36 -0.41 -6.98
CA GLY A 76 -9.97 -0.38 -5.58
C GLY A 76 -10.65 -1.44 -4.72
N VAL A 77 -11.18 -2.51 -5.33
CA VAL A 77 -11.84 -3.63 -4.64
C VAL A 77 -10.90 -4.83 -4.49
N ILE A 78 -11.22 -5.76 -3.57
CA ILE A 78 -10.44 -6.99 -3.37
C ILE A 78 -10.95 -8.08 -4.30
N LEU A 79 -10.24 -8.33 -5.39
CA LEU A 79 -10.60 -9.35 -6.39
C LEU A 79 -10.08 -10.75 -6.04
N GLY A 80 -9.16 -10.85 -5.09
CA GLY A 80 -8.58 -12.12 -4.63
C GLY A 80 -7.34 -11.89 -3.78
N GLY A 81 -6.65 -12.99 -3.44
CA GLY A 81 -5.49 -12.94 -2.55
C GLY A 81 -5.84 -12.75 -1.08
N ARG A 82 -4.83 -12.80 -0.22
CA ARG A 82 -5.00 -12.66 1.22
C ARG A 82 -3.73 -12.19 1.90
N LEU A 83 -3.89 -11.53 3.04
CA LEU A 83 -2.88 -11.54 4.08
C LEU A 83 -3.03 -12.81 4.91
N VAL A 84 -1.92 -13.37 5.37
CA VAL A 84 -1.91 -14.53 6.28
C VAL A 84 -1.54 -14.08 7.68
N PRO A 85 -2.18 -14.62 8.72
CA PRO A 85 -1.75 -14.37 10.10
C PRO A 85 -0.34 -14.90 10.33
N GLY A 86 0.37 -14.23 11.22
CA GLY A 86 1.68 -14.66 11.70
C GLY A 86 1.54 -15.87 12.61
N ARG A 87 2.65 -16.54 12.92
CA ARG A 87 2.65 -17.50 14.04
C ARG A 87 2.59 -16.79 15.39
N ASP A 88 3.12 -15.57 15.42
CA ASP A 88 3.18 -14.70 16.58
C ASP A 88 2.07 -13.64 16.46
N GLU A 89 1.43 -13.33 17.58
CA GLU A 89 0.53 -12.18 17.69
C GLU A 89 1.41 -10.91 17.76
N PRO A 90 1.37 -10.04 16.74
CA PRO A 90 2.12 -8.79 16.79
C PRO A 90 1.56 -7.92 17.91
N ALA A 91 2.41 -7.11 18.53
CA ALA A 91 1.91 -6.04 19.38
C ALA A 91 1.09 -5.06 18.53
N GLU A 92 0.06 -4.44 19.12
CA GLU A 92 -0.82 -3.49 18.44
C GLU A 92 -0.05 -2.28 17.85
N ASP A 93 1.12 -1.98 18.41
CA ASP A 93 2.04 -0.90 18.02
C ASP A 93 3.24 -1.36 17.16
N ASP A 94 3.30 -2.63 16.74
CA ASP A 94 4.43 -3.09 15.91
C ASP A 94 4.40 -2.43 14.52
N PRO A 95 5.56 -1.98 13.99
CA PRO A 95 5.62 -1.45 12.65
C PRO A 95 5.32 -2.53 11.60
N VAL A 96 4.72 -2.12 10.50
CA VAL A 96 4.69 -2.92 9.28
C VAL A 96 5.88 -2.55 8.40
N VAL A 97 6.67 -3.55 8.03
CA VAL A 97 7.74 -3.42 7.05
C VAL A 97 7.21 -3.84 5.68
N ILE A 98 7.22 -2.91 4.75
CA ILE A 98 6.90 -3.14 3.34
C ILE A 98 8.21 -3.33 2.59
N VAL A 99 8.53 -4.58 2.25
CA VAL A 99 9.74 -4.92 1.51
C VAL A 99 9.46 -4.88 0.01
N CYS A 100 10.17 -4.00 -0.69
CA CYS A 100 10.03 -3.82 -2.13
C CYS A 100 10.88 -4.87 -2.85
N ALA A 101 10.26 -5.99 -3.24
CA ALA A 101 10.97 -7.01 -4.01
C ALA A 101 11.41 -6.44 -5.37
N THR A 102 12.66 -6.71 -5.76
CA THR A 102 13.21 -6.35 -7.06
C THR A 102 12.30 -6.87 -8.16
N ASP A 103 11.81 -5.95 -9.01
CA ASP A 103 10.93 -6.23 -10.15
C ASP A 103 9.67 -7.01 -9.78
N GLY A 104 9.28 -6.86 -8.51
CA GLY A 104 8.28 -7.69 -7.88
C GLY A 104 7.31 -6.91 -7.00
N PRO A 105 6.49 -7.65 -6.25
CA PRO A 105 5.45 -7.08 -5.39
C PRO A 105 6.04 -6.36 -4.16
N LEU A 106 5.15 -5.70 -3.44
CA LEU A 106 5.42 -5.20 -2.09
C LEU A 106 5.11 -6.32 -1.11
N LEU A 107 6.13 -6.85 -0.43
CA LEU A 107 5.97 -7.91 0.57
C LEU A 107 5.65 -7.30 1.93
N VAL A 108 4.58 -7.76 2.55
CA VAL A 108 4.14 -7.31 3.87
C VAL A 108 4.85 -8.15 4.94
N ARG A 109 5.43 -7.48 5.95
CA ARG A 109 5.95 -8.10 7.16
C ARG A 109 5.52 -7.29 8.38
N GLY A 110 4.71 -7.87 9.25
CA GLY A 110 4.13 -7.15 10.40
C GLY A 110 2.66 -6.82 10.17
N PRO A 111 1.94 -6.36 11.22
CA PRO A 111 0.48 -6.23 11.22
C PRO A 111 0.02 -5.23 10.16
N LEU A 112 -0.91 -5.63 9.29
CA LEU A 112 -1.53 -4.76 8.30
C LEU A 112 -3.00 -5.14 8.10
N THR A 113 -3.85 -4.12 7.99
CA THR A 113 -5.22 -4.24 7.51
C THR A 113 -5.35 -3.54 6.16
N VAL A 114 -5.66 -4.29 5.10
CA VAL A 114 -6.00 -3.73 3.79
C VAL A 114 -7.48 -3.42 3.77
N VAL A 115 -7.84 -2.20 3.35
CA VAL A 115 -9.23 -1.71 3.24
C VAL A 115 -9.49 -1.30 1.80
N ALA A 116 -10.44 -1.98 1.16
CA ALA A 116 -10.88 -1.65 -0.20
C ALA A 116 -11.92 -0.53 -0.23
N SER A 117 -12.12 0.02 -1.42
CA SER A 117 -13.05 1.12 -1.70
C SER A 117 -14.52 0.78 -1.44
N ASP A 118 -14.88 -0.51 -1.45
CA ASP A 118 -16.21 -1.02 -1.11
C ASP A 118 -16.38 -1.36 0.39
N GLY A 119 -15.34 -1.10 1.19
CA GLY A 119 -15.29 -1.41 2.61
C GLY A 119 -14.87 -2.84 2.94
N GLU A 120 -14.58 -3.69 1.95
CA GLU A 120 -14.07 -5.02 2.21
C GLU A 120 -12.66 -4.95 2.82
N THR A 121 -12.38 -5.80 3.81
CA THR A 121 -11.09 -5.81 4.51
C THR A 121 -10.36 -7.15 4.43
N ARG A 122 -9.03 -7.09 4.52
CA ARG A 122 -8.13 -8.25 4.70
C ARG A 122 -7.06 -7.90 5.70
N GLN A 123 -6.97 -8.67 6.78
CA GLN A 123 -5.97 -8.46 7.83
C GLN A 123 -4.99 -9.64 7.89
N GLY A 124 -3.74 -9.36 8.22
CA GLY A 124 -2.74 -10.37 8.53
C GLY A 124 -1.37 -9.72 8.70
N THR A 125 -0.33 -10.53 8.71
CA THR A 125 1.05 -10.07 8.97
C THR A 125 2.02 -10.35 7.83
N LYS A 126 1.60 -11.15 6.86
CA LYS A 126 2.40 -11.54 5.70
C LYS A 126 1.53 -11.60 4.45
N GLY A 127 2.08 -11.18 3.33
CA GLY A 127 1.41 -11.24 2.04
C GLY A 127 2.19 -10.46 0.98
N ALA A 128 1.62 -10.37 -0.22
CA ALA A 128 2.22 -9.65 -1.34
C ALA A 128 1.17 -8.74 -1.99
N LEU A 129 1.42 -7.44 -2.01
CA LEU A 129 0.59 -6.44 -2.67
C LEU A 129 1.13 -6.16 -4.08
N CYS A 130 0.22 -6.01 -5.03
CA CYS A 130 0.56 -5.71 -6.41
C CYS A 130 1.13 -4.29 -6.52
N ARG A 131 2.27 -4.17 -7.20
CA ARG A 131 2.90 -2.90 -7.56
C ARG A 131 3.01 -2.67 -9.07
N CYS A 132 2.88 -3.73 -9.87
CA CYS A 132 3.02 -3.66 -11.33
C CYS A 132 1.77 -3.15 -12.07
N GLY A 133 0.62 -3.03 -11.40
CA GLY A 133 -0.64 -2.61 -12.03
C GLY A 133 -1.36 -3.69 -12.84
N ALA A 134 -0.78 -4.88 -13.02
CA ALA A 134 -1.32 -5.90 -13.94
C ALA A 134 -2.00 -7.10 -13.26
N SER A 135 -1.91 -7.25 -11.93
CA SER A 135 -2.54 -8.38 -11.22
C SER A 135 -4.05 -8.49 -11.54
N SER A 136 -4.55 -9.70 -11.70
CA SER A 136 -5.97 -10.02 -11.81
C SER A 136 -6.65 -10.16 -10.44
N THR A 137 -5.85 -10.23 -9.36
CA THR A 137 -6.31 -10.37 -7.97
C THR A 137 -5.98 -9.13 -7.13
N LYS A 138 -5.96 -7.94 -7.75
CA LYS A 138 -5.72 -6.67 -7.07
C LYS A 138 -6.61 -6.54 -5.82
N PRO A 139 -6.10 -5.93 -4.73
CA PRO A 139 -4.81 -5.26 -4.60
C PRO A 139 -3.62 -6.22 -4.38
N PHE A 140 -3.84 -7.53 -4.33
CA PHE A 140 -2.80 -8.52 -4.08
C PHE A 140 -2.06 -8.91 -5.36
N CYS A 141 -0.87 -9.46 -5.18
CA CYS A 141 -0.05 -10.00 -6.27
C CYS A 141 -0.39 -11.47 -6.54
N ASP A 142 -0.66 -11.81 -7.80
CA ASP A 142 -0.83 -13.18 -8.33
C ASP A 142 0.41 -13.71 -9.09
N GLY A 143 1.42 -12.87 -9.30
CA GLY A 143 2.63 -13.23 -10.03
C GLY A 143 2.73 -12.64 -11.44
N THR A 144 1.68 -11.99 -11.94
CA THR A 144 1.64 -11.40 -13.29
C THR A 144 2.80 -10.43 -13.59
N HIS A 145 3.43 -9.83 -12.57
CA HIS A 145 4.62 -8.98 -12.75
C HIS A 145 5.76 -9.65 -13.55
N ARG A 146 5.91 -10.98 -13.44
CA ARG A 146 6.91 -11.76 -14.19
C ARG A 146 6.56 -11.87 -15.67
N GLU A 147 5.27 -11.94 -15.98
CA GLU A 147 4.76 -12.10 -17.34
C GLU A 147 4.76 -10.78 -18.09
N THR A 148 4.48 -9.66 -17.40
CA THR A 148 4.46 -8.33 -18.00
C THR A 148 5.84 -7.67 -18.04
N GLY A 149 6.89 -8.34 -17.55
CA GLY A 149 8.25 -7.78 -17.50
C GLY A 149 8.33 -6.50 -16.68
N PHE A 150 7.61 -6.43 -15.55
CA PHE A 150 7.62 -5.24 -14.70
C PHE A 150 9.05 -4.95 -14.22
N VAL A 151 9.50 -3.71 -14.40
CA VAL A 151 10.79 -3.22 -13.89
C VAL A 151 10.56 -2.11 -12.87
N SER A 152 11.31 -2.19 -11.78
CA SER A 152 11.19 -1.29 -10.64
C SER A 152 12.32 -0.27 -10.51
N GLY A 153 13.34 -0.36 -11.37
CA GLY A 153 14.45 0.59 -11.52
C GLY A 153 14.22 1.68 -12.56
#